data_AF-A0A843F5A7-F1
#
_entry.id   AF-A0A843F5A7-F1
#
_cell.length_a   1.000
_cell.length_b   1.000
_cell.length_c   1.000
_cell.angle_alpha   90.00
_cell.angle_beta   90.00
_cell.angle_gamma   90.00
#
_symmetry.space_group_name_H-M   'P 1'
#
loop_
_entity.id
_entity.type
_entity.pdbx_description
1 polymer ?
#
loop_
_entity_poly.entity_id
_entity_poly.type
_entity_poly.pdbx_seq_one_letter_code
_entity_poly.pdbx_strand_id
1 'polypeptide(L)'
;MNIKGSYIIKIPIVSMFMNTELKIPGENIITRFGESFFMNRCLNDYFSPISYIGLGDGTAFPRKTDSALGHETSRQRCSTLADLESNQIILTSRFPAREVIGTSEIGVLNDEILISHDSYTKISEEDLPGLIGDVTIDYTFQFNNGAAKTGWQKAVDGNYIYYVPEENLVKGVLEDNIHGYRRVNSIDSLNTYSASYYYDETSKNLYIRTTDNSHPETKEIVVRV
;
A
#
# COMPACT_ATOMS: atom_id res chain seq x y z
N MET A 1 0.50 -5.66 8.70
CA MET A 1 0.59 -4.57 7.72
C MET A 1 -0.47 -4.84 6.66
N ASN A 2 -1.40 -3.92 6.44
CA ASN A 2 -2.43 -4.08 5.40
C ASN A 2 -1.92 -3.34 4.16
N ILE A 3 -1.54 -4.09 3.13
CA ILE A 3 -1.03 -3.55 1.87
C ILE A 3 -2.05 -3.88 0.81
N LYS A 4 -2.52 -2.86 0.10
CA LYS A 4 -3.34 -3.03 -1.09
C LYS A 4 -2.50 -2.68 -2.31
N GLY A 5 -2.45 -3.61 -3.26
CA GLY A 5 -1.89 -3.34 -4.57
C GLY A 5 -2.97 -2.89 -5.54
N SER A 6 -2.63 -1.97 -6.43
CA SER A 6 -3.40 -1.67 -7.64
C SER A 6 -2.48 -1.30 -8.78
N TYR A 7 -3.00 -1.35 -10.00
CA TYR A 7 -2.25 -0.94 -11.18
C TYR A 7 -3.15 -0.33 -12.26
N ILE A 8 -2.53 0.41 -13.17
CA ILE A 8 -3.16 0.94 -14.38
C ILE A 8 -2.23 0.69 -15.55
N ILE A 9 -2.69 -0.10 -16.52
CA ILE A 9 -2.05 -0.25 -17.83
C ILE A 9 -2.54 0.89 -18.72
N LYS A 10 -1.62 1.73 -19.19
CA LYS A 10 -1.87 2.94 -19.98
C LYS A 10 -1.36 2.75 -21.39
N ILE A 11 -2.31 2.64 -22.30
CA ILE A 11 -2.07 2.29 -23.69
C ILE A 11 -2.31 3.55 -24.55
N PRO A 12 -1.26 4.09 -25.18
CA PRO A 12 -1.42 5.23 -26.07
C PRO A 12 -2.06 4.80 -27.39
N ILE A 13 -3.17 5.44 -27.77
CA ILE A 13 -3.83 5.28 -29.06
C ILE A 13 -3.49 6.51 -29.89
N VAL A 14 -2.55 6.35 -30.82
CA VAL A 14 -2.08 7.41 -31.70
C VAL A 14 -2.49 7.09 -33.14
N SER A 15 -3.28 7.97 -33.74
CA SER A 15 -3.57 7.99 -35.16
C SER A 15 -3.40 9.41 -35.72
N MET A 16 -3.50 9.59 -37.04
CA MET A 16 -3.45 10.92 -37.66
C MET A 16 -4.50 11.92 -37.12
N PHE A 17 -5.55 11.43 -36.44
CA PHE A 17 -6.67 12.26 -35.97
C PHE A 17 -7.00 12.10 -34.47
N MET A 18 -6.33 11.18 -33.76
CA MET A 18 -6.58 10.93 -32.34
C MET A 18 -5.28 10.72 -31.58
N ASN A 19 -5.20 11.34 -30.41
CA ASN A 19 -4.17 11.11 -29.41
C ASN A 19 -4.88 10.91 -28.07
N THR A 20 -5.25 9.67 -27.78
CA THR A 20 -6.00 9.27 -26.58
C THR A 20 -5.25 8.16 -25.84
N GLU A 21 -5.64 7.90 -24.59
CA GLU A 21 -5.05 6.85 -23.76
C GLU A 21 -6.16 5.92 -23.26
N LEU A 22 -6.04 4.62 -23.54
CA LEU A 22 -6.87 3.59 -22.93
C LEU A 22 -6.24 3.20 -21.59
N LYS A 23 -7.05 3.17 -20.54
CA LYS A 23 -6.64 2.82 -19.18
C LYS A 23 -7.34 1.55 -18.75
N ILE A 24 -6.56 0.53 -18.40
CA ILE A 24 -7.05 -0.74 -17.86
C ILE A 24 -6.61 -0.80 -16.39
N PRO A 25 -7.51 -0.47 -15.44
CA PRO A 25 -7.22 -0.58 -14.02
C PRO A 25 -7.37 -2.03 -13.54
N GLY A 26 -6.61 -2.39 -12.51
CA GLY A 26 -6.75 -3.66 -11.81
C GLY A 26 -6.29 -3.59 -10.37
N GLU A 27 -6.61 -4.64 -9.61
CA GLU A 27 -6.22 -4.80 -8.22
C GLU A 27 -5.55 -6.16 -8.05
N ASN A 28 -4.42 -6.19 -7.38
CA ASN A 28 -3.60 -7.38 -7.23
C ASN A 28 -3.55 -7.86 -5.80
N ILE A 29 -3.42 -9.17 -5.66
CA ILE A 29 -3.17 -9.78 -4.36
C ILE A 29 -1.68 -9.63 -4.01
N ILE A 30 -1.40 -9.36 -2.74
CA ILE A 30 -0.05 -9.47 -2.20
C ILE A 30 0.19 -10.94 -1.84
N THR A 31 1.25 -11.54 -2.39
CA THR A 31 1.61 -12.94 -2.10
C THR A 31 2.17 -13.06 -0.68
N ARG A 32 2.28 -14.29 -0.17
CA ARG A 32 2.98 -14.54 1.12
C ARG A 32 4.44 -14.11 1.08
N PHE A 33 5.10 -14.26 -0.07
CA PHE A 33 6.46 -13.76 -0.27
C PHE A 33 6.50 -12.24 -0.30
N GLY A 34 5.51 -11.58 -0.88
CA GLY A 34 5.35 -10.12 -0.82
C GLY A 34 5.15 -9.62 0.60
N GLU A 35 4.25 -10.24 1.37
CA GLU A 35 4.05 -9.91 2.80
C GLU A 35 5.37 -10.04 3.58
N SER A 36 6.10 -11.14 3.38
CA SER A 36 7.43 -11.38 3.99
C SER A 36 8.46 -10.35 3.55
N PHE A 37 8.49 -9.99 2.26
CA PHE A 37 9.39 -8.98 1.70
C PHE A 37 9.17 -7.63 2.39
N PHE A 38 7.93 -7.14 2.44
CA PHE A 38 7.64 -5.85 3.07
C PHE A 38 7.92 -5.88 4.58
N MET A 39 7.59 -6.97 5.28
CA MET A 39 7.88 -7.10 6.71
C MET A 39 9.37 -7.12 7.02
N ASN A 40 10.17 -7.86 6.25
CA ASN A 40 11.61 -7.94 6.48
C ASN A 40 12.33 -6.63 6.15
N ARG A 41 11.87 -5.89 5.14
CA ARG A 41 12.36 -4.53 4.88
C ARG A 41 12.14 -3.57 6.06
N CYS A 42 11.15 -3.82 6.93
CA CYS A 42 10.99 -3.05 8.17
C CYS A 42 12.00 -3.43 9.26
N LEU A 43 12.62 -4.61 9.16
CA LEU A 43 13.56 -5.14 10.15
C LEU A 43 15.02 -4.96 9.74
N ASN A 44 15.32 -5.04 8.44
CA ASN A 44 16.67 -4.95 7.88
C ASN A 44 16.64 -4.57 6.39
N ASP A 45 17.76 -4.04 5.89
CA ASP A 45 17.93 -3.69 4.48
C ASP A 45 18.29 -4.89 3.59
N TYR A 46 17.97 -6.12 4.03
CA TYR A 46 18.44 -7.36 3.40
C TYR A 46 17.86 -7.58 1.98
N PHE A 47 16.77 -6.88 1.66
CA PHE A 47 16.19 -6.88 0.33
C PHE A 47 16.55 -5.59 -0.41
N SER A 48 16.89 -5.73 -1.69
CA SER A 48 16.94 -4.61 -2.64
C SER A 48 15.55 -3.96 -2.78
N PRO A 49 15.48 -2.66 -3.15
CA PRO A 49 14.21 -2.04 -3.54
C PRO A 49 13.55 -2.82 -4.68
N ILE A 50 12.21 -2.76 -4.73
CA ILE A 50 11.44 -3.40 -5.79
C ILE A 50 11.98 -2.98 -7.15
N SER A 51 12.17 -3.97 -8.04
CA SER A 51 12.98 -3.78 -9.24
C SER A 51 12.22 -3.99 -10.54
N TYR A 52 11.16 -4.80 -10.56
CA TYR A 52 10.53 -5.21 -11.81
C TYR A 52 9.00 -5.27 -11.75
N ILE A 53 8.40 -4.99 -12.90
CA ILE A 53 7.04 -5.42 -13.26
C ILE A 53 7.20 -6.54 -14.29
N GLY A 54 6.44 -7.62 -14.14
CA GLY A 54 6.40 -8.75 -15.07
C GLY A 54 5.00 -8.93 -15.64
N LEU A 55 4.92 -9.35 -16.90
CA LEU A 55 3.69 -9.73 -17.58
C LEU A 55 3.78 -11.19 -18.03
N GLY A 56 2.63 -11.84 -18.13
CA GLY A 56 2.53 -13.21 -18.58
C GLY A 56 1.23 -13.50 -19.31
N ASP A 57 1.09 -14.72 -19.82
CA ASP A 57 -0.12 -15.22 -20.47
C ASP A 57 -0.79 -16.37 -19.70
N GLY A 58 -0.38 -16.58 -18.44
CA GLY A 58 -1.05 -17.47 -17.52
C GLY A 58 -2.50 -17.06 -17.29
N THR A 59 -3.37 -18.07 -17.11
CA THR A 59 -4.82 -17.89 -16.96
C THR A 59 -5.34 -18.40 -15.62
N ALA A 60 -4.42 -18.83 -14.73
CA ALA A 60 -4.81 -19.34 -13.42
C ALA A 60 -5.23 -18.17 -12.53
N PHE A 61 -6.26 -18.39 -11.70
CA PHE A 61 -6.67 -17.38 -10.73
C PHE A 61 -5.55 -17.14 -9.70
N PRO A 62 -5.14 -15.88 -9.44
CA PRO A 62 -4.07 -15.54 -8.51
C PRO A 62 -4.34 -16.05 -7.09
N ARG A 63 -3.32 -16.62 -6.45
CA ARG A 63 -3.38 -17.10 -5.05
C ARG A 63 -2.24 -16.52 -4.24
N LYS A 64 -2.49 -16.31 -2.95
CA LYS A 64 -1.46 -15.84 -2.01
C LYS A 64 -0.22 -16.75 -1.94
N THR A 65 -0.35 -18.01 -2.32
CA THR A 65 0.73 -19.01 -2.31
C THR A 65 1.55 -19.04 -3.59
N ASP A 66 1.19 -18.26 -4.61
CA ASP A 66 1.95 -18.22 -5.85
C ASP A 66 3.35 -17.64 -5.60
N SER A 67 4.36 -18.29 -6.19
CA SER A 67 5.77 -17.91 -6.09
C SER A 67 6.32 -17.34 -7.39
N ALA A 68 5.58 -17.47 -8.49
CA ALA A 68 5.87 -16.92 -9.80
C ALA A 68 4.53 -16.67 -10.53
N LEU A 69 4.59 -15.92 -11.65
CA LEU A 69 3.50 -15.88 -12.62
C LEU A 69 3.25 -17.28 -13.21
N GLY A 70 2.04 -17.52 -13.72
CA GLY A 70 1.70 -18.80 -14.35
C GLY A 70 2.59 -19.12 -15.56
N HIS A 71 2.89 -18.10 -16.35
CA HIS A 71 3.87 -18.11 -17.43
C HIS A 71 4.30 -16.67 -17.78
N GLU A 72 5.43 -16.23 -17.23
CA GLU A 72 6.02 -14.91 -17.52
C GLU A 72 6.54 -14.85 -18.96
N THR A 73 6.10 -13.84 -19.72
CA THR A 73 6.51 -13.60 -21.11
C THR A 73 7.40 -12.37 -21.26
N SER A 74 7.30 -11.41 -20.34
CA SER A 74 8.14 -10.22 -20.33
C SER A 74 8.34 -9.67 -18.92
N ARG A 75 9.47 -8.97 -18.73
CA ARG A 75 9.85 -8.34 -17.47
C ARG A 75 10.60 -7.06 -17.77
N GLN A 76 10.18 -5.96 -17.15
CA GLN A 76 10.82 -4.66 -17.30
C GLN A 76 11.17 -4.07 -15.94
N ARG A 77 12.30 -3.36 -15.87
CA ARG A 77 12.67 -2.62 -14.67
C ARG A 77 11.67 -1.49 -14.43
N CYS A 78 11.38 -1.20 -13.17
CA CYS A 78 10.53 -0.07 -12.80
C CYS A 78 11.33 1.02 -12.09
N SER A 79 10.96 2.28 -12.33
CA SER A 79 11.32 3.38 -11.44
C SER A 79 10.42 3.33 -10.21
N THR A 80 11.01 3.51 -9.03
CA THR A 80 10.29 3.47 -7.75
C THR A 80 10.28 4.85 -7.11
N LEU A 81 9.10 5.30 -6.66
CA LEU A 81 8.90 6.54 -5.92
C LEU A 81 8.15 6.24 -4.61
N ALA A 82 8.63 6.77 -3.49
CA ALA A 82 7.90 6.78 -2.24
C ALA A 82 7.12 8.10 -2.13
N ASP A 83 5.80 8.01 -1.97
CA ASP A 83 4.92 9.13 -1.68
C ASP A 83 4.45 9.00 -0.23
N LEU A 84 5.05 9.84 0.63
CA LEU A 84 4.79 9.81 2.06
C LEU A 84 3.47 10.47 2.44
N GLU A 85 2.98 11.42 1.65
CA GLU A 85 1.71 12.12 1.90
C GLU A 85 0.53 11.17 1.69
N SER A 86 0.54 10.45 0.55
CA SER A 86 -0.47 9.42 0.29
C SER A 86 -0.12 8.07 0.92
N ASN A 87 1.05 7.95 1.57
CA ASN A 87 1.53 6.73 2.21
C ASN A 87 1.53 5.50 1.27
N GLN A 88 2.16 5.66 0.11
CA GLN A 88 2.18 4.67 -0.96
C GLN A 88 3.56 4.57 -1.61
N ILE A 89 3.82 3.44 -2.26
CA ILE A 89 4.93 3.28 -3.21
C ILE A 89 4.35 3.22 -4.61
N ILE A 90 4.89 4.03 -5.52
CA ILE A 90 4.53 4.07 -6.93
C ILE A 90 5.67 3.45 -7.74
N LEU A 91 5.33 2.51 -8.61
CA LEU A 91 6.23 1.89 -9.57
C LEU A 91 5.76 2.25 -10.97
N THR A 92 6.68 2.71 -11.82
CA THR A 92 6.37 2.99 -13.22
C THR A 92 7.32 2.20 -14.10
N SER A 93 6.77 1.51 -15.11
CA SER A 93 7.54 0.83 -16.13
C SER A 93 6.94 1.05 -17.51
N ARG A 94 7.75 0.81 -18.55
CA ARG A 94 7.36 0.92 -19.96
C ARG A 94 7.65 -0.38 -20.67
N PHE A 95 6.64 -0.89 -21.37
CA PHE A 95 6.72 -2.12 -22.15
C PHE A 95 6.47 -1.79 -23.62
N PRO A 96 7.25 -2.34 -24.55
CA PRO A 96 6.89 -2.33 -25.96
C PRO A 96 5.50 -2.94 -26.15
N ALA A 97 4.66 -2.33 -26.97
CA ALA A 97 3.30 -2.80 -27.29
C ALA A 97 3.18 -4.33 -27.48
N ARG A 98 4.10 -4.88 -28.27
CA ARG A 98 4.18 -6.29 -28.64
C ARG A 98 4.37 -7.25 -27.47
N GLU A 99 4.92 -6.76 -26.35
CA GLU A 99 5.15 -7.54 -25.13
C GLU A 99 3.91 -7.54 -24.22
N VAL A 100 2.99 -6.60 -24.42
CA VAL A 100 1.72 -6.51 -23.69
C VAL A 100 0.60 -7.25 -24.43
N ILE A 101 0.64 -7.26 -25.76
CA ILE A 101 -0.31 -8.01 -26.58
C ILE A 101 -0.27 -9.49 -26.19
N GLY A 102 -1.44 -10.06 -25.94
CA GLY A 102 -1.62 -11.47 -25.58
C GLY A 102 -1.40 -11.80 -24.11
N THR A 103 -1.03 -10.81 -23.28
CA THR A 103 -0.86 -11.00 -21.84
C THR A 103 -2.19 -11.01 -21.10
N SER A 104 -2.26 -11.76 -20.01
CA SER A 104 -3.44 -11.93 -19.14
C SER A 104 -3.10 -11.99 -17.65
N GLU A 105 -1.83 -11.86 -17.28
CA GLU A 105 -1.40 -11.78 -15.89
C GLU A 105 -0.28 -10.76 -15.72
N ILE A 106 -0.20 -10.19 -14.53
CA ILE A 106 0.77 -9.19 -14.15
C ILE A 106 1.26 -9.46 -12.73
N GLY A 107 2.53 -9.18 -12.50
CA GLY A 107 3.11 -9.25 -11.19
C GLY A 107 4.16 -8.19 -10.96
N VAL A 108 4.43 -7.93 -9.69
CA VAL A 108 5.58 -7.15 -9.26
C VAL A 108 6.59 -8.10 -8.67
N LEU A 109 7.85 -7.95 -9.08
CA LEU A 109 8.94 -8.81 -8.66
C LEU A 109 10.10 -8.00 -8.07
N ASN A 110 10.74 -8.61 -7.08
CA ASN A 110 12.09 -8.23 -6.69
C ASN A 110 13.04 -9.38 -6.99
N ASP A 111 13.80 -9.23 -8.08
CA ASP A 111 14.51 -10.32 -8.73
C ASP A 111 13.56 -11.51 -9.01
N GLU A 112 13.76 -12.66 -8.36
CA GLU A 112 12.92 -13.85 -8.54
C GLU A 112 11.75 -13.95 -7.55
N ILE A 113 11.61 -12.99 -6.64
CA ILE A 113 10.56 -13.01 -5.64
C ILE A 113 9.31 -12.33 -6.19
N LEU A 114 8.25 -13.11 -6.43
CA LEU A 114 6.93 -12.56 -6.77
C LEU A 114 6.30 -11.90 -5.54
N ILE A 115 6.22 -10.57 -5.54
CA ILE A 115 5.64 -9.77 -4.46
C ILE A 115 4.11 -9.73 -4.58
N SER A 116 3.61 -9.64 -5.80
CA SER A 116 2.18 -9.52 -6.03
C SER A 116 1.78 -10.09 -7.38
N HIS A 117 0.51 -10.49 -7.50
CA HIS A 117 -0.01 -11.21 -8.66
C HIS A 117 -1.45 -10.78 -8.94
N ASP A 118 -1.78 -10.57 -10.20
CA ASP A 118 -3.15 -10.45 -10.68
C ASP A 118 -3.31 -11.09 -12.07
N SER A 119 -4.56 -11.39 -12.42
CA SER A 119 -4.98 -11.82 -13.76
C SER A 119 -6.05 -10.87 -14.29
N TYR A 120 -5.94 -10.48 -15.56
CA TYR A 120 -6.89 -9.59 -16.24
C TYR A 120 -7.35 -10.16 -17.57
N THR A 121 -8.40 -9.56 -18.13
CA THR A 121 -8.89 -9.93 -19.46
C THR A 121 -7.78 -9.76 -20.48
N LYS A 122 -7.50 -10.84 -21.22
CA LYS A 122 -6.42 -10.88 -22.21
C LYS A 122 -6.49 -9.70 -23.17
N ILE A 123 -5.38 -8.98 -23.30
CA ILE A 123 -5.26 -7.83 -24.20
C ILE A 123 -5.03 -8.35 -25.62
N SER A 124 -6.00 -8.14 -26.51
CA SER A 124 -5.94 -8.64 -27.90
C SER A 124 -5.39 -7.57 -28.85
N GLU A 125 -4.89 -7.97 -30.01
CA GLU A 125 -4.47 -7.01 -31.06
C GLU A 125 -5.63 -6.11 -31.51
N GLU A 126 -6.85 -6.65 -31.50
CA GLU A 126 -8.08 -5.91 -31.84
C GLU A 126 -8.39 -4.78 -30.85
N ASP A 127 -7.95 -4.91 -29.60
CA ASP A 127 -8.06 -3.85 -28.59
C ASP A 127 -7.04 -2.72 -28.83
N LEU A 128 -6.08 -2.94 -29.74
CA LEU A 128 -4.88 -2.12 -29.94
C LEU A 128 -4.57 -1.80 -31.42
N PRO A 129 -5.53 -1.28 -32.22
CA PRO A 129 -5.28 -1.01 -33.63
C PRO A 129 -4.20 0.09 -33.78
N GLY A 130 -3.03 -0.30 -34.28
CA GLY A 130 -1.96 0.63 -34.65
C GLY A 130 -0.95 0.97 -33.54
N LEU A 131 -0.79 0.12 -32.52
CA LEU A 131 0.21 0.37 -31.48
C LEU A 131 1.65 0.32 -32.02
N ILE A 132 2.21 1.50 -32.31
CA ILE A 132 3.64 1.71 -32.54
C ILE A 132 4.13 2.51 -31.34
N GLY A 133 4.53 1.85 -30.26
CA GLY A 133 5.07 2.55 -29.10
C GLY A 133 5.14 1.72 -27.82
N ASP A 134 5.40 2.44 -26.73
CA ASP A 134 5.49 1.89 -25.38
C ASP A 134 4.15 2.06 -24.64
N VAL A 135 3.71 0.99 -23.99
CA VAL A 135 2.66 0.97 -22.98
C VAL A 135 3.29 1.32 -21.65
N THR A 136 2.70 2.27 -20.92
CA THR A 136 3.14 2.60 -19.56
C THR A 136 2.31 1.83 -18.55
N ILE A 137 2.95 1.24 -17.55
CA ILE A 137 2.26 0.59 -16.44
C ILE A 137 2.66 1.30 -15.16
N ASP A 138 1.65 1.83 -14.47
CA ASP A 138 1.81 2.37 -13.13
C ASP A 138 1.22 1.39 -12.13
N TYR A 139 2.01 1.09 -11.10
CA TYR A 139 1.69 0.19 -10.01
C TYR A 139 1.75 0.95 -8.70
N THR A 140 0.79 0.72 -7.81
CA THR A 140 0.73 1.36 -6.50
C THR A 140 0.62 0.31 -5.41
N PHE A 141 1.50 0.39 -4.42
CA PHE A 141 1.32 -0.28 -3.13
C PHE A 141 0.89 0.75 -2.10
N GLN A 142 -0.40 0.75 -1.78
CA GLN A 142 -0.95 1.55 -0.71
C GLN A 142 -0.71 0.82 0.61
N PHE A 143 -0.01 1.50 1.52
CA PHE A 143 0.08 1.04 2.89
C PHE A 143 -1.09 1.65 3.65
N ASN A 144 -1.92 0.81 4.27
CA ASN A 144 -2.96 1.30 5.15
C ASN A 144 -2.37 1.34 6.57
N ASN A 145 -1.81 2.50 6.93
CA ASN A 145 -1.11 2.74 8.20
C ASN A 145 -2.03 3.29 9.29
N GLY A 146 -3.35 3.18 9.14
CA GLY A 146 -4.32 3.82 10.01
C GLY A 146 -4.89 5.12 9.43
N ALA A 147 -5.86 5.70 10.13
CA ALA A 147 -6.47 6.98 9.75
C ALA A 147 -6.05 8.07 10.75
N ALA A 148 -5.84 9.28 10.23
CA ALA A 148 -5.76 10.47 11.07
C ALA A 148 -7.07 10.62 11.85
N LYS A 149 -6.96 10.81 13.15
CA LYS A 149 -8.10 10.82 14.07
C LYS A 149 -8.28 12.22 14.64
N THR A 150 -9.51 12.72 14.54
CA THR A 150 -9.93 14.05 15.01
C THR A 150 -11.08 13.92 16.02
N GLY A 151 -11.53 15.04 16.61
CA GLY A 151 -12.66 15.03 17.55
C GLY A 151 -12.28 14.51 18.94
N TRP A 152 -11.05 14.81 19.38
CA TRP A 152 -10.53 14.38 20.67
C TRP A 152 -11.23 15.11 21.82
N GLN A 153 -11.59 14.37 22.85
CA GLN A 153 -12.23 14.88 24.06
C GLN A 153 -11.29 14.72 25.24
N LYS A 154 -11.24 15.73 26.12
CA LYS A 154 -10.40 15.63 27.33
C LYS A 154 -11.04 14.64 28.32
N ALA A 155 -10.24 13.72 28.85
CA ALA A 155 -10.69 12.80 29.90
C ALA A 155 -10.86 13.56 31.22
N VAL A 156 -11.92 13.24 31.98
CA VAL A 156 -12.28 13.94 33.22
C VAL A 156 -11.21 13.77 34.30
N ASP A 157 -10.64 12.57 34.40
CA ASP A 157 -9.74 12.17 35.50
C ASP A 157 -8.25 12.29 35.14
N GLY A 158 -7.93 12.86 33.98
CA GLY A 158 -6.57 12.83 33.41
C GLY A 158 -6.03 14.20 33.05
N ASN A 159 -4.85 14.53 33.60
CA ASN A 159 -4.09 15.68 33.11
C ASN A 159 -3.49 15.35 31.74
N TYR A 160 -3.87 16.11 30.71
CA TYR A 160 -3.40 15.95 29.33
C TYR A 160 -3.73 14.59 28.68
N ILE A 161 -4.74 13.89 29.22
CA ILE A 161 -5.28 12.67 28.62
C ILE A 161 -6.50 13.04 27.79
N TYR A 162 -6.51 12.54 26.57
CA TYR A 162 -7.59 12.76 25.62
C TYR A 162 -8.08 11.43 25.08
N TYR A 163 -9.34 11.38 24.65
CA TYR A 163 -9.93 10.17 24.11
C TYR A 163 -10.84 10.44 22.92
N VAL A 164 -11.07 9.38 22.14
CA VAL A 164 -11.96 9.38 20.98
C VAL A 164 -12.54 7.97 20.80
N PRO A 165 -13.79 7.84 20.30
CA PRO A 165 -14.35 6.54 19.93
C PRO A 165 -13.57 5.88 18.78
N GLU A 166 -13.26 4.60 18.93
CA GLU A 166 -12.65 3.74 17.92
C GLU A 166 -13.26 2.33 17.95
N GLU A 167 -14.12 2.06 16.97
CA GLU A 167 -14.85 0.80 16.84
C GLU A 167 -13.93 -0.38 16.51
N ASN A 168 -12.81 -0.13 15.83
CA ASN A 168 -11.90 -1.18 15.42
C ASN A 168 -10.83 -1.43 16.47
N LEU A 169 -10.27 -2.64 16.48
CA LEU A 169 -9.20 -3.01 17.41
C LEU A 169 -7.93 -2.19 17.13
N VAL A 170 -7.52 -1.35 18.08
CA VAL A 170 -6.31 -0.52 17.91
C VAL A 170 -5.03 -1.37 18.02
N LYS A 171 -4.27 -1.41 16.92
CA LYS A 171 -2.96 -2.07 16.80
C LYS A 171 -1.78 -1.12 17.06
N GLY A 172 -1.99 0.20 17.03
CA GLY A 172 -0.96 1.19 17.33
C GLY A 172 -1.42 2.63 17.12
N VAL A 173 -0.67 3.59 17.65
CA VAL A 173 -0.92 5.03 17.49
C VAL A 173 0.39 5.73 17.14
N LEU A 174 0.35 6.66 16.20
CA LEU A 174 1.46 7.54 15.82
C LEU A 174 1.10 9.00 16.04
N GLU A 175 2.09 9.81 16.38
CA GLU A 175 2.02 11.27 16.37
C GLU A 175 2.94 11.84 15.28
N ASP A 176 2.39 12.74 14.47
CA ASP A 176 3.04 13.46 13.36
C ASP A 176 3.73 12.51 12.36
N ASN A 177 3.22 11.29 12.22
CA ASN A 177 3.81 10.19 11.45
C ASN A 177 5.27 9.83 11.83
N ILE A 178 5.77 10.31 12.97
CA ILE A 178 7.18 10.15 13.40
C ILE A 178 7.28 9.31 14.67
N HIS A 179 6.46 9.60 15.68
CA HIS A 179 6.60 9.02 17.02
C HIS A 179 5.53 7.96 17.28
N GLY A 180 5.95 6.71 17.44
CA GLY A 180 5.05 5.64 17.89
C GLY A 180 4.76 5.72 19.38
N TYR A 181 3.49 5.67 19.76
CA TYR A 181 3.10 5.67 21.15
C TYR A 181 3.29 4.30 21.80
N ARG A 182 3.70 4.32 23.07
CA ARG A 182 3.74 3.13 23.91
C ARG A 182 2.32 2.69 24.29
N ARG A 183 1.97 1.43 24.04
CA ARG A 183 0.76 0.84 24.61
C ARG A 183 0.90 0.66 26.12
N VAL A 184 -0.10 1.09 26.87
CA VAL A 184 -0.25 0.82 28.31
C VAL A 184 -1.58 0.11 28.58
N ASN A 185 -1.77 -0.36 29.81
CA ASN A 185 -2.88 -1.26 30.16
C ASN A 185 -4.02 -0.57 30.93
N SER A 186 -3.93 0.74 31.19
CA SER A 186 -4.95 1.51 31.89
C SER A 186 -4.81 3.02 31.63
N ILE A 187 -5.89 3.77 31.90
CA ILE A 187 -5.86 5.25 31.88
C ILE A 187 -4.85 5.79 32.91
N ASP A 188 -4.78 5.19 34.10
CA ASP A 188 -3.81 5.60 35.14
C ASP A 188 -2.37 5.52 34.66
N SER A 189 -2.04 4.51 33.85
CA SER A 189 -0.69 4.35 33.29
C SER A 189 -0.31 5.48 32.32
N LEU A 190 -1.30 6.13 31.67
CA LEU A 190 -1.06 7.28 30.79
C LEU A 190 -0.57 8.51 31.58
N ASN A 191 -0.95 8.64 32.86
CA ASN A 191 -0.46 9.72 33.72
C ASN A 191 1.05 9.58 34.02
N THR A 192 1.64 8.40 33.84
CA THR A 192 3.07 8.16 34.05
C THR A 192 3.92 8.36 32.80
N TYR A 193 3.40 8.03 31.62
CA TYR A 193 4.18 8.01 30.37
C TYR A 193 3.59 8.97 29.34
N SER A 194 4.35 9.97 28.90
CA SER A 194 4.03 10.71 27.66
C SER A 194 4.22 9.82 26.44
N ALA A 195 3.66 10.23 25.29
CA ALA A 195 3.64 9.43 24.06
C ALA A 195 3.13 7.99 24.31
N SER A 196 1.96 7.88 24.92
CA SER A 196 1.36 6.59 25.28
C SER A 196 -0.13 6.53 24.95
N TYR A 197 -0.63 5.30 24.76
CA TYR A 197 -2.04 5.05 24.47
C TYR A 197 -2.59 3.83 25.23
N TYR A 198 -3.88 3.87 25.51
CA TYR A 198 -4.67 2.78 26.07
C TYR A 198 -5.96 2.65 25.26
N TYR A 199 -6.27 1.45 24.80
CA TYR A 199 -7.54 1.15 24.13
C TYR A 199 -8.39 0.29 25.04
N ASP A 200 -9.55 0.80 25.43
CA ASP A 200 -10.53 0.06 26.21
C ASP A 200 -11.46 -0.70 25.26
N GLU A 201 -11.27 -2.01 25.19
CA GLU A 201 -12.05 -2.89 24.32
C GLU A 201 -13.54 -2.95 24.70
N THR A 202 -13.89 -2.59 25.94
CA THR A 202 -15.28 -2.59 26.44
C THR A 202 -16.02 -1.34 26.01
N SER A 203 -15.44 -0.15 26.27
CA SER A 203 -16.06 1.12 25.91
C SER A 203 -15.80 1.58 24.47
N LYS A 204 -14.90 0.88 23.75
CA LYS A 204 -14.45 1.24 22.40
C LYS A 204 -13.84 2.64 22.35
N ASN A 205 -13.21 3.08 23.43
CA ASN A 205 -12.50 4.35 23.48
C ASN A 205 -10.99 4.15 23.41
N LEU A 206 -10.36 4.93 22.54
CA LEU A 206 -8.91 5.10 22.50
C LEU A 206 -8.54 6.32 23.33
N TYR A 207 -7.73 6.11 24.36
CA TYR A 207 -7.15 7.14 25.21
C TYR A 207 -5.69 7.35 24.85
N ILE A 208 -5.24 8.60 24.84
CA ILE A 208 -3.86 8.97 24.55
C ILE A 208 -3.32 10.04 25.50
N ARG A 209 -2.00 10.12 25.56
CA ARG A 209 -1.26 11.27 26.04
C ARG A 209 -0.14 11.61 25.06
N THR A 210 -0.16 12.84 24.55
CA THR A 210 0.78 13.34 23.54
C THR A 210 2.21 13.46 24.08
N THR A 211 3.18 13.58 23.17
CA THR A 211 4.61 13.62 23.52
C THR A 211 4.96 14.84 24.37
N ASP A 212 4.36 15.99 24.05
CA ASP A 212 4.59 17.30 24.69
C ASP A 212 3.43 17.74 25.60
N ASN A 213 2.46 16.86 25.85
CA ASN A 213 1.23 17.14 26.60
C ASN A 213 0.32 18.20 25.95
N SER A 214 0.50 18.51 24.66
CA SER A 214 -0.41 19.39 23.93
C SER A 214 -1.75 18.71 23.63
N HIS A 215 -2.72 19.52 23.20
CA HIS A 215 -3.98 19.00 22.68
C HIS A 215 -3.74 18.18 21.39
N PRO A 216 -4.31 16.99 21.23
CA PRO A 216 -4.07 16.12 20.07
C PRO A 216 -4.37 16.78 18.72
N GLU A 217 -5.35 17.68 18.65
CA GLU A 217 -5.66 18.40 17.40
C GLU A 217 -4.58 19.39 16.93
N THR A 218 -3.58 19.67 17.78
CA THR A 218 -2.38 20.42 17.35
C THR A 218 -1.33 19.54 16.68
N LYS A 219 -1.63 18.24 16.55
CA LYS A 219 -0.78 17.16 16.03
C LYS A 219 -1.56 16.34 15.01
N GLU A 220 -0.86 15.58 14.18
CA GLU A 220 -1.48 14.53 13.38
C GLU A 220 -1.43 13.21 14.13
N ILE A 221 -2.55 12.78 14.73
CA ILE A 221 -2.62 11.49 15.42
C ILE A 221 -3.18 10.42 14.49
N VAL A 222 -2.37 9.44 14.12
CA VAL A 222 -2.77 8.34 13.23
C VAL A 222 -3.01 7.06 14.03
N VAL A 223 -4.21 6.49 13.91
CA VAL A 223 -4.62 5.28 14.63
C VAL A 223 -4.60 4.08 13.68
N ARG A 224 -3.73 3.12 13.99
CA ARG A 224 -3.62 1.83 13.28
C ARG A 224 -4.63 0.84 13.85
N VAL A 225 -5.49 0.29 12.99
CA VAL A 225 -6.51 -0.70 13.34
C VAL A 225 -6.31 -2.04 12.66
#